data_AF-A0A9D1DBT3-F1
#
_entry.id   AF-A0A9D1DBT3-F1
#
_cell.length_a   1.000
_cell.length_b   1.000
_cell.length_c   1.000
_cell.angle_alpha   90.00
_cell.angle_beta   90.00
_cell.angle_gamma   90.00
#
_symmetry.space_group_name_H-M   'P 1'
#
loop_
_entity.id
_entity.type
_entity.pdbx_description
1 polymer ?
#
loop_
_entity_poly.entity_id
_entity_poly.type
_entity_poly.pdbx_seq_one_letter_code
_entity_poly.pdbx_strand_id
1 'polypeptide(L)'
;MKYLKRTLVLCLAAVMMTALAACSSNTTSTTSTPAQTASTQESTNEGADSQSGEAAEGTAIQITDNFSITDPEGLDYDTRYVYQGTTGSTLINNMQMSGYNAEAMYEILYAKDGQPVGEYQVFVGADEAAASSLLDFYQSQGQTLTQEGNVIYTYSDTDMIQAMVATYSGMGMFSGTSAQDYVEWMSSYNGLVEYQP
;
A
#
# COMPACT_ATOMS: atom_id res chain seq x y z
N MET A 1 17.71 -0.23 37.27
CA MET A 1 18.14 0.29 35.96
C MET A 1 16.85 0.50 35.15
N LYS A 2 16.12 1.62 35.28
CA LYS A 2 16.30 2.95 34.65
C LYS A 2 16.58 2.90 33.13
N TYR A 3 15.47 3.03 32.38
CA TYR A 3 15.28 3.60 31.05
C TYR A 3 16.01 3.01 29.83
N LEU A 4 15.24 2.29 28.99
CA LEU A 4 15.24 2.54 27.53
C LEU A 4 13.92 2.08 26.88
N LYS A 5 12.81 2.76 27.25
CA LYS A 5 11.64 2.88 26.38
C LYS A 5 11.94 4.05 25.43
N ARG A 6 12.25 3.77 24.16
CA ARG A 6 12.27 4.74 23.07
C ARG A 6 12.32 4.02 21.72
N THR A 7 11.12 3.79 21.19
CA THR A 7 10.76 4.09 19.80
C THR A 7 11.74 3.64 18.72
N LEU A 8 11.53 2.43 18.21
CA LEU A 8 12.03 2.00 16.91
C LEU A 8 10.95 1.12 16.24
N VAL A 9 9.82 1.73 15.89
CA VAL A 9 8.83 1.14 14.99
C VAL A 9 8.62 2.18 13.91
N LEU A 10 9.50 2.17 12.91
CA LEU A 10 9.31 2.91 11.66
C LEU A 10 10.16 2.26 10.55
N CYS A 11 9.90 0.97 10.33
CA CYS A 11 10.32 0.24 9.13
C CYS A 11 9.09 -0.40 8.45
N LEU A 12 7.90 0.20 8.58
CA LEU A 12 6.78 -0.14 7.70
C LEU A 12 7.07 0.43 6.31
N ALA A 13 7.14 -0.50 5.36
CA ALA A 13 7.38 -0.40 3.92
C ALA A 13 8.40 0.65 3.42
N ALA A 14 9.64 0.21 3.24
CA ALA A 14 10.55 0.82 2.25
C ALA A 14 11.36 -0.26 1.50
N VAL A 15 10.81 -1.47 1.31
CA VAL A 15 11.49 -2.54 0.57
C VAL A 15 10.77 -2.81 -0.74
N MET A 16 10.78 -1.80 -1.61
CA MET A 16 10.80 -1.99 -3.06
C MET A 16 11.33 -0.75 -3.82
N MET A 17 12.17 0.09 -3.19
CA MET A 17 12.89 1.19 -3.85
C MET A 17 14.37 0.89 -4.12
N THR A 18 14.77 -0.37 -4.24
CA THR A 18 16.11 -0.72 -4.74
C THR A 18 16.03 -1.38 -6.11
N ALA A 19 15.69 -0.58 -7.12
CA ALA A 19 15.99 -0.88 -8.52
C ALA A 19 16.41 0.40 -9.27
N LEU A 20 17.72 0.48 -9.55
CA LEU A 20 18.43 1.31 -10.53
C LEU A 20 18.46 2.84 -10.37
N ALA A 21 19.46 3.31 -9.61
CA ALA A 21 20.18 4.54 -9.93
C ALA A 21 21.69 4.26 -9.97
N ALA A 22 22.13 3.44 -10.94
CA ALA A 22 23.53 3.42 -11.34
C ALA A 22 23.73 4.49 -12.43
N CYS A 23 23.95 5.73 -11.99
CA CYS A 23 24.45 6.79 -12.85
C CYS A 23 25.87 6.41 -13.32
N SER A 24 26.05 6.23 -14.63
CA SER A 24 27.33 6.48 -15.28
C SER A 24 27.15 7.71 -16.17
N SER A 25 27.76 8.81 -15.73
CA SER A 25 28.02 10.04 -16.49
C SER A 25 28.94 9.72 -17.68
N ASN A 26 29.12 10.49 -18.75
CA ASN A 26 28.87 11.89 -19.10
C ASN A 26 29.12 11.99 -20.62
N THR A 27 28.47 12.89 -21.37
CA THR A 27 29.10 13.71 -22.45
C THR A 27 28.14 14.81 -22.89
N THR A 28 28.40 16.01 -22.36
CA THR A 28 28.46 17.34 -23.00
C THR A 28 27.72 17.57 -24.33
N SER A 29 26.84 18.58 -24.39
CA SER A 29 27.15 19.89 -24.99
C SER A 29 25.92 20.81 -25.15
N THR A 30 26.08 22.04 -24.64
CA THR A 30 25.66 23.36 -25.19
C THR A 30 24.18 23.71 -25.41
N THR A 31 23.69 24.56 -24.49
CA THR A 31 23.14 25.92 -24.68
C THR A 31 22.58 26.31 -26.06
N SER A 32 21.31 26.73 -26.12
CA SER A 32 20.81 27.96 -26.77
C SER A 32 19.28 28.12 -26.60
N THR A 33 18.84 29.20 -25.96
CA THR A 33 17.47 29.78 -26.01
C THR A 33 17.60 31.12 -26.75
N PRO A 34 16.65 31.54 -27.62
CA PRO A 34 15.58 32.46 -27.13
C PRO A 34 14.19 32.36 -27.82
N ALA A 35 13.14 32.63 -27.02
CA ALA A 35 11.87 33.37 -27.27
C ALA A 35 11.01 33.03 -28.52
N GLN A 36 9.65 33.00 -28.51
CA GLN A 36 8.69 33.95 -27.94
C GLN A 36 7.24 33.42 -28.10
N THR A 37 6.35 33.88 -27.21
CA THR A 37 4.90 34.17 -27.40
C THR A 37 3.85 33.04 -27.38
N ALA A 38 3.20 32.97 -26.20
CA ALA A 38 1.76 32.92 -25.91
C ALA A 38 0.80 32.16 -26.85
N SER A 39 0.09 31.21 -26.25
CA SER A 39 -1.37 31.11 -26.38
C SER A 39 -1.94 30.39 -25.15
N THR A 40 -2.78 31.11 -24.43
CA THR A 40 -3.70 30.61 -23.41
C THR A 40 -4.63 29.55 -24.02
N GLN A 41 -4.68 28.35 -23.45
CA GLN A 41 -5.88 27.52 -23.51
C GLN A 41 -6.16 26.95 -22.12
N GLU A 42 -7.14 27.60 -21.51
CA GLU A 42 -8.06 27.08 -20.53
C GLU A 42 -8.58 25.71 -20.98
N SER A 43 -8.49 24.72 -20.11
CA SER A 43 -9.24 23.47 -20.22
C SER A 43 -9.70 23.13 -18.82
N THR A 44 -10.87 23.68 -18.51
CA THR A 44 -11.83 23.07 -17.60
C THR A 44 -11.99 21.61 -17.98
N ASN A 45 -11.63 20.70 -17.07
CA ASN A 45 -12.18 19.35 -17.15
C ASN A 45 -13.02 19.12 -15.91
N GLU A 46 -14.32 19.03 -16.18
CA GLU A 46 -15.39 18.72 -15.26
C GLU A 46 -15.17 17.34 -14.64
N GLY A 47 -15.69 17.19 -13.42
CA GLY A 47 -15.44 16.06 -12.54
C GLY A 47 -15.66 14.71 -13.21
N ALA A 48 -14.61 13.88 -13.17
CA ALA A 48 -14.80 12.46 -13.05
C ALA A 48 -15.14 12.19 -11.59
N ASP A 49 -16.44 12.05 -11.32
CA ASP A 49 -16.97 11.42 -10.12
C ASP A 49 -16.46 9.97 -10.11
N SER A 50 -15.27 9.78 -9.56
CA SER A 50 -14.74 8.47 -9.22
C SER A 50 -15.51 7.97 -8.02
N GLN A 51 -16.71 7.45 -8.27
CA GLN A 51 -17.46 6.69 -7.29
C GLN A 51 -16.74 5.34 -7.12
N SER A 52 -15.71 5.34 -6.26
CA SER A 52 -15.03 4.14 -5.77
C SER A 52 -16.05 3.26 -5.05
N GLY A 53 -16.06 1.97 -5.38
CA GLY A 53 -16.95 0.96 -4.82
C GLY A 53 -16.67 0.73 -3.34
N GLU A 54 -17.43 1.42 -2.50
CA GLU A 54 -17.47 1.23 -1.06
C GLU A 54 -17.98 -0.20 -0.72
N ALA A 55 -17.14 -1.01 -0.05
CA ALA A 55 -17.56 -2.34 0.40
C ALA A 55 -18.37 -2.22 1.70
N ALA A 56 -19.65 -2.62 1.66
CA ALA A 56 -20.61 -2.43 2.76
C ALA A 56 -20.12 -2.92 4.15
N GLU A 57 -20.29 -2.08 5.17
CA GLU A 57 -19.95 -2.35 6.58
C GLU A 57 -20.44 -3.73 7.06
N GLY A 58 -19.62 -4.44 7.84
CA GLY A 58 -19.98 -5.71 8.48
C GLY A 58 -19.96 -6.94 7.57
N THR A 59 -19.68 -6.78 6.27
CA THR A 59 -19.50 -7.92 5.35
C THR A 59 -18.05 -8.38 5.37
N ALA A 60 -17.81 -9.65 5.69
CA ALA A 60 -16.47 -10.23 5.67
C ALA A 60 -15.87 -10.20 4.25
N ILE A 61 -14.58 -9.88 4.15
CA ILE A 61 -13.82 -9.91 2.90
C ILE A 61 -13.24 -11.30 2.72
N GLN A 62 -13.69 -12.01 1.68
CA GLN A 62 -13.19 -13.35 1.38
C GLN A 62 -11.79 -13.25 0.77
N ILE A 63 -10.80 -13.90 1.40
CA ILE A 63 -9.40 -13.87 0.95
C ILE A 63 -9.03 -15.18 0.23
N THR A 64 -9.42 -16.32 0.81
CA THR A 64 -9.32 -17.68 0.25
C THR A 64 -10.58 -18.47 0.63
N ASP A 65 -10.82 -19.67 0.09
CA ASP A 65 -12.00 -20.48 0.43
C ASP A 65 -12.22 -20.73 1.94
N ASN A 66 -11.15 -20.70 2.74
CA ASN A 66 -11.19 -21.03 4.16
C ASN A 66 -10.77 -19.87 5.08
N PHE A 67 -10.45 -18.69 4.53
CA PHE A 67 -10.00 -17.53 5.31
C PHE A 67 -10.67 -16.24 4.81
N SER A 68 -11.15 -15.44 5.77
CA SER A 68 -11.79 -14.15 5.53
C SER A 68 -11.37 -13.15 6.59
N ILE A 69 -11.29 -11.87 6.22
CA ILE A 69 -11.10 -10.78 7.17
C ILE A 69 -12.46 -10.18 7.52
N THR A 70 -12.74 -10.07 8.81
CA THR A 70 -13.85 -9.26 9.33
C THR A 70 -13.35 -7.89 9.74
N ASP A 71 -14.27 -6.94 9.84
CA ASP A 71 -13.94 -5.61 10.35
C ASP A 71 -13.35 -5.69 11.76
N PRO A 72 -12.41 -4.81 12.10
CA PRO A 72 -11.79 -4.77 13.42
C PRO A 72 -12.83 -4.36 14.49
N GLU A 73 -12.84 -5.08 15.61
CA GLU A 73 -13.82 -4.88 16.67
C GLU A 73 -13.74 -3.46 17.26
N GLY A 74 -14.86 -2.75 17.28
CA GLY A 74 -14.99 -1.44 17.92
C GLY A 74 -14.35 -0.29 17.14
N LEU A 75 -13.91 -0.49 15.90
CA LEU A 75 -13.46 0.59 15.04
C LEU A 75 -14.66 1.42 14.55
N ASP A 76 -14.60 2.74 14.72
CA ASP A 76 -15.54 3.69 14.12
C ASP A 76 -14.99 4.14 12.76
N TYR A 77 -15.68 3.76 11.68
CA TYR A 77 -15.33 4.12 10.32
C TYR A 77 -16.62 4.39 9.52
N ASP A 78 -16.51 5.16 8.44
CA ASP A 78 -17.63 5.45 7.53
C ASP A 78 -17.37 4.96 6.10
N THR A 79 -16.12 4.63 5.78
CA THR A 79 -15.71 4.19 4.44
C THR A 79 -14.72 3.03 4.56
N ARG A 80 -14.86 2.04 3.69
CA ARG A 80 -13.93 0.89 3.59
C ARG A 80 -13.49 0.70 2.14
N TYR A 81 -12.19 0.88 1.91
CA TYR A 81 -11.54 0.65 0.63
C TYR A 81 -10.94 -0.76 0.62
N VAL A 82 -11.22 -1.54 -0.44
CA VAL A 82 -10.69 -2.90 -0.58
C VAL A 82 -10.06 -3.04 -1.95
N TYR A 83 -8.74 -3.28 -1.97
CA TYR A 83 -7.97 -3.49 -3.19
C TYR A 83 -7.29 -4.85 -3.17
N GLN A 84 -7.15 -5.45 -4.34
CA GLN A 84 -6.53 -6.74 -4.53
C GLN A 84 -5.48 -6.67 -5.63
N GLY A 85 -4.33 -7.30 -5.37
CA GLY A 85 -3.34 -7.66 -6.37
C GLY A 85 -3.29 -9.17 -6.52
N THR A 86 -3.12 -9.66 -7.74
CA THR A 86 -2.95 -11.08 -8.04
C THR A 86 -1.75 -11.28 -8.97
N THR A 87 -1.53 -12.50 -9.48
CA THR A 87 -0.52 -12.72 -10.52
C THR A 87 -0.75 -11.79 -11.71
N GLY A 88 0.25 -10.97 -12.03
CA GLY A 88 0.14 -9.89 -13.02
C GLY A 88 0.21 -8.49 -12.42
N SER A 89 -0.17 -8.32 -11.15
CA SER A 89 0.05 -7.06 -10.41
C SER A 89 1.54 -6.82 -10.18
N THR A 90 1.95 -5.55 -10.19
CA THR A 90 3.36 -5.13 -10.04
C THR A 90 3.99 -5.73 -8.78
N LEU A 91 3.31 -5.65 -7.64
CA LEU A 91 3.80 -6.16 -6.37
C LEU A 91 4.05 -7.68 -6.40
N ILE A 92 3.06 -8.44 -6.86
CA ILE A 92 3.13 -9.90 -6.91
C ILE A 92 4.24 -10.36 -7.87
N ASN A 93 4.34 -9.75 -9.05
CA ASN A 93 5.42 -10.05 -9.99
C ASN A 93 6.81 -9.78 -9.38
N ASN A 94 6.97 -8.66 -8.68
CA ASN A 94 8.25 -8.32 -8.05
C ASN A 94 8.61 -9.29 -6.91
N MET A 95 7.63 -9.73 -6.12
CA MET A 95 7.83 -10.76 -5.09
C MET A 95 8.27 -12.10 -5.69
N GLN A 96 7.60 -12.55 -6.75
CA GLN A 96 7.95 -13.77 -7.47
C GLN A 96 9.34 -13.70 -8.08
N MET A 97 9.71 -12.56 -8.69
CA MET A 97 11.08 -12.32 -9.19
C MET A 97 12.13 -12.32 -8.09
N SER A 98 11.75 -11.95 -6.86
CA SER A 98 12.61 -11.99 -5.67
C SER A 98 12.66 -13.37 -4.99
N GLY A 99 11.98 -14.37 -5.56
CA GLY A 99 11.98 -15.75 -5.06
C GLY A 99 10.90 -16.07 -4.04
N TYR A 100 9.92 -15.19 -3.83
CA TYR A 100 8.78 -15.43 -2.94
C TYR A 100 7.55 -15.86 -3.74
N ASN A 101 6.94 -16.98 -3.37
CA ASN A 101 5.75 -17.52 -4.04
C ASN A 101 4.45 -16.89 -3.47
N ALA A 102 4.31 -15.57 -3.60
CA ALA A 102 3.05 -14.88 -3.35
C ALA A 102 2.12 -15.00 -4.56
N GLU A 103 0.82 -15.21 -4.32
CA GLU A 103 -0.21 -15.31 -5.36
C GLU A 103 -1.17 -14.13 -5.36
N ALA A 104 -1.46 -13.59 -4.17
CA ALA A 104 -2.32 -12.42 -4.02
C ALA A 104 -1.91 -11.54 -2.83
N MET A 105 -2.34 -10.29 -2.90
CA MET A 105 -2.27 -9.31 -1.81
C MET A 105 -3.61 -8.59 -1.72
N TYR A 106 -4.06 -8.28 -0.52
CA TYR A 106 -5.22 -7.43 -0.27
C TYR A 106 -4.81 -6.27 0.62
N GLU A 107 -5.27 -5.08 0.24
CA GLU A 107 -5.29 -3.91 1.10
C GLU A 107 -6.73 -3.66 1.53
N ILE A 108 -6.96 -3.55 2.83
CA ILE A 108 -8.26 -3.21 3.40
C ILE A 108 -8.07 -1.98 4.28
N LEU A 109 -8.35 -0.79 3.75
CA LEU A 109 -8.18 0.49 4.45
C LEU A 109 -9.53 1.01 4.94
N TYR A 110 -9.61 1.29 6.23
CA TYR A 110 -10.78 1.89 6.87
C TYR A 110 -10.55 3.39 7.05
N ALA A 111 -11.56 4.19 6.74
CA ALA A 111 -11.51 5.63 6.89
C ALA A 111 -12.70 6.18 7.68
N LYS A 112 -12.44 7.28 8.38
CA LYS A 112 -13.43 8.10 9.07
C LYS A 112 -13.21 9.55 8.70
N ASP A 113 -14.24 10.25 8.24
CA ASP A 113 -14.17 11.65 7.80
C ASP A 113 -13.03 11.89 6.78
N GLY A 114 -12.78 10.90 5.91
CA GLY A 114 -11.72 10.93 4.90
C GLY A 114 -10.30 10.69 5.41
N GLN A 115 -10.10 10.45 6.70
CA GLN A 115 -8.80 10.11 7.30
C GLN A 115 -8.68 8.60 7.54
N PRO A 116 -7.49 7.99 7.38
CA PRO A 116 -7.33 6.58 7.64
C PRO A 116 -7.37 6.31 9.15
N VAL A 117 -8.11 5.27 9.54
CA VAL A 117 -8.31 4.88 10.95
C VAL A 117 -7.94 3.43 11.24
N GLY A 118 -7.68 2.62 10.21
CA GLY A 118 -7.15 1.27 10.36
C GLY A 118 -6.82 0.66 9.00
N GLU A 119 -5.97 -0.35 8.97
CA GLU A 119 -5.57 -1.03 7.75
C GLU A 119 -5.27 -2.50 8.02
N TYR A 120 -5.81 -3.41 7.20
CA TYR A 120 -5.23 -4.75 7.04
C TYR A 120 -4.43 -4.82 5.74
N GLN A 121 -3.21 -5.35 5.85
CA GLN A 121 -2.45 -5.86 4.71
C GLN A 121 -2.40 -7.37 4.79
N VAL A 122 -2.84 -8.05 3.73
CA VAL A 122 -2.97 -9.50 3.67
C VAL A 122 -2.19 -10.02 2.47
N PHE A 123 -1.38 -11.06 2.64
CA PHE A 123 -0.70 -11.75 1.56
C PHE A 123 -1.09 -13.23 1.55
N VAL A 124 -1.31 -13.76 0.35
CA VAL A 124 -1.62 -15.17 0.13
C VAL A 124 -0.41 -15.80 -0.57
N GLY A 125 0.22 -16.76 0.08
CA GLY A 125 1.23 -17.63 -0.52
C GLY A 125 0.58 -18.77 -1.31
N ALA A 126 1.32 -19.35 -2.24
CA ALA A 126 0.87 -20.53 -3.00
C ALA A 126 0.57 -21.74 -2.10
N ASP A 127 1.27 -21.84 -0.97
CA ASP A 127 1.04 -22.80 0.09
C ASP A 127 1.50 -22.23 1.44
N GLU A 128 1.35 -23.02 2.50
CA GLU A 128 1.76 -22.64 3.86
C GLU A 128 3.27 -22.36 3.97
N ALA A 129 4.12 -23.08 3.21
CA ALA A 129 5.56 -22.87 3.23
C ALA A 129 5.96 -21.56 2.54
N ALA A 130 5.27 -21.19 1.46
CA ALA A 130 5.41 -19.90 0.81
C ALA A 130 4.99 -18.75 1.75
N ALA A 131 3.87 -18.93 2.46
CA ALA A 131 3.41 -17.98 3.47
C ALA A 131 4.43 -17.82 4.62
N SER A 132 5.01 -18.92 5.12
CA SER A 132 6.07 -18.85 6.14
C SER A 132 7.33 -18.18 5.62
N SER A 133 7.70 -18.37 4.35
CA SER A 133 8.86 -17.69 3.75
C SER A 133 8.65 -16.16 3.67
N LEU A 134 7.43 -15.72 3.34
CA LEU A 134 7.04 -14.31 3.39
C LEU A 134 7.01 -13.78 4.83
N LEU A 135 6.48 -14.56 5.77
CA LEU A 135 6.46 -14.23 7.19
C LEU A 135 7.88 -13.94 7.71
N ASP A 136 8.81 -14.86 7.47
CA ASP A 136 10.21 -14.74 7.89
C ASP A 136 10.85 -13.48 7.29
N PHE A 137 10.59 -13.19 6.01
CA PHE A 137 11.07 -11.98 5.35
C PHE A 137 10.57 -10.71 6.05
N TYR A 138 9.28 -10.60 6.33
CA TYR A 138 8.74 -9.42 7.01
C TYR A 138 9.16 -9.33 8.48
N GLN A 139 9.21 -10.44 9.21
CA GLN A 139 9.72 -10.48 10.57
C GLN A 139 11.20 -10.08 10.66
N SER A 140 12.02 -10.46 9.67
CA SER A 140 13.42 -10.02 9.60
C SER A 140 13.58 -8.50 9.45
N GLN A 141 12.53 -7.82 8.97
CA GLN A 141 12.46 -6.36 8.84
C GLN A 141 11.84 -5.69 10.08
N GLY A 142 11.55 -6.47 11.12
CA GLY A 142 10.94 -5.99 12.36
C GLY A 142 9.42 -5.88 12.32
N GLN A 143 8.77 -6.43 11.30
CA GLN A 143 7.31 -6.48 11.24
C GLN A 143 6.73 -7.59 12.10
N THR A 144 5.50 -7.38 12.58
CA THR A 144 4.72 -8.42 13.25
C THR A 144 3.51 -8.75 12.38
N LEU A 145 3.41 -10.01 11.97
CA LEU A 145 2.31 -10.53 11.17
C LEU A 145 1.83 -11.85 11.79
N THR A 146 0.56 -12.13 11.58
CA THR A 146 -0.07 -13.41 11.90
C THR A 146 -0.05 -14.28 10.65
N GLN A 147 0.18 -15.59 10.80
CA GLN A 147 0.02 -16.57 9.74
C GLN A 147 -1.15 -17.50 10.05
N GLU A 148 -2.02 -17.72 9.07
CA GLU A 148 -3.09 -18.72 9.09
C GLU A 148 -3.07 -19.52 7.78
N GLY A 149 -2.54 -20.75 7.83
CA GLY A 149 -2.33 -21.57 6.64
C GLY A 149 -1.42 -20.87 5.63
N ASN A 150 -1.91 -20.70 4.40
CA ASN A 150 -1.19 -20.01 3.33
C ASN A 150 -1.39 -18.48 3.31
N VAL A 151 -2.00 -17.90 4.35
CA VAL A 151 -2.24 -16.46 4.46
C VAL A 151 -1.37 -15.87 5.57
N ILE A 152 -0.77 -14.71 5.33
CA ILE A 152 -0.20 -13.85 6.38
C ILE A 152 -0.86 -12.48 6.36
N TYR A 153 -1.04 -11.86 7.52
CA TYR A 153 -1.64 -10.54 7.58
C TYR A 153 -1.16 -9.74 8.79
N THR A 154 -1.30 -8.42 8.71
CA THR A 154 -1.09 -7.49 9.83
C THR A 154 -2.20 -6.46 9.89
N TYR A 155 -2.38 -5.86 11.06
CA TYR A 155 -3.30 -4.75 11.28
C TYR A 155 -2.55 -3.55 11.81
N SER A 156 -2.69 -2.41 11.12
CA SER A 156 -2.23 -1.10 11.58
C SER A 156 -3.41 -0.35 12.17
N ASP A 157 -3.31 0.07 13.43
CA ASP A 157 -4.32 0.93 14.07
C ASP A 157 -4.22 2.39 13.57
N THR A 158 -5.13 3.26 14.03
CA THR A 158 -5.21 4.68 13.64
C THR A 158 -3.86 5.40 13.78
N ASP A 159 -3.16 5.21 14.91
CA ASP A 159 -1.91 5.90 15.18
C ASP A 159 -0.82 5.43 14.21
N MET A 160 -0.76 4.12 13.95
CA MET A 160 0.20 3.53 13.03
C MET A 160 -0.05 3.94 11.57
N ILE A 161 -1.30 3.84 11.08
CA ILE A 161 -1.62 4.15 9.68
C ILE A 161 -1.44 5.63 9.40
N GLN A 162 -1.85 6.53 10.30
CA GLN A 162 -1.66 7.97 10.10
C GLN A 162 -0.18 8.37 10.14
N ALA A 163 0.61 7.76 11.03
CA ALA A 163 2.06 7.98 11.05
C ALA A 163 2.73 7.49 9.76
N MET A 164 2.29 6.35 9.22
CA MET A 164 2.79 5.81 7.94
C MET A 164 2.45 6.73 6.77
N VAL A 165 1.18 7.14 6.65
CA VAL A 165 0.69 8.06 5.62
C VAL A 165 1.44 9.40 5.67
N ALA A 166 1.59 9.98 6.86
CA ALA A 166 2.35 11.23 7.03
C ALA A 166 3.83 11.06 6.65
N THR A 167 4.43 9.90 6.93
CA THR A 167 5.83 9.62 6.58
C THR A 167 6.01 9.53 5.06
N TYR A 168 5.19 8.76 4.35
CA TYR A 168 5.31 8.63 2.88
C TYR A 168 4.96 9.91 2.14
N SER A 169 3.93 10.62 2.59
CA SER A 169 3.60 11.95 2.09
C SER A 169 4.76 12.93 2.31
N GLY A 170 5.36 12.94 3.51
CA GLY A 170 6.54 13.76 3.82
C GLY A 170 7.79 13.40 3.02
N MET A 171 7.91 12.14 2.57
CA MET A 171 8.95 11.68 1.65
C MET A 171 8.65 12.03 0.17
N GLY A 172 7.47 12.58 -0.12
CA GLY A 172 7.05 12.96 -1.47
C GLY A 172 6.59 11.78 -2.33
N MET A 173 6.21 10.64 -1.73
CA MET A 173 5.72 9.47 -2.48
C MET A 173 4.35 9.74 -3.11
N PHE A 174 3.51 10.52 -2.43
CA PHE A 174 2.25 11.04 -2.90
C PHE A 174 1.97 12.39 -2.23
N SER A 175 0.94 13.10 -2.67
CA SER A 175 0.52 14.38 -2.09
C SER A 175 -0.69 14.20 -1.19
N GLY A 176 -0.73 14.90 -0.07
CA GLY A 176 -1.86 14.84 0.87
C GLY A 176 -1.68 13.77 1.95
N THR A 177 -2.69 13.64 2.81
CA THR A 177 -2.71 12.70 3.94
C THR A 177 -4.07 12.02 4.12
N SER A 178 -4.96 12.16 3.14
CA SER A 178 -6.27 11.51 3.21
C SER A 178 -6.14 10.01 2.95
N ALA A 179 -7.17 9.25 3.34
CA ALA A 179 -7.26 7.84 3.02
C ALA A 179 -7.28 7.60 1.50
N GLN A 180 -7.94 8.49 0.76
CA GLN A 180 -8.03 8.42 -0.70
C GLN A 180 -6.66 8.65 -1.36
N ASP A 181 -5.92 9.70 -0.96
CA ASP A 181 -4.58 9.97 -1.51
C ASP A 181 -3.65 8.76 -1.33
N TYR A 182 -3.72 8.15 -0.14
CA TYR A 182 -2.90 7.00 0.21
C TYR A 182 -3.28 5.76 -0.60
N VAL A 183 -4.57 5.41 -0.67
CA VAL A 183 -5.01 4.19 -1.37
C VAL A 183 -4.85 4.30 -2.88
N GLU A 184 -5.04 5.48 -3.49
CA GLU A 184 -4.79 5.72 -4.91
C GLU A 184 -3.32 5.55 -5.25
N TRP A 185 -2.42 6.12 -4.44
CA TRP A 185 -0.99 5.94 -4.62
C TRP A 185 -0.58 4.47 -4.45
N MET A 186 -1.01 3.83 -3.37
CA MET A 186 -0.62 2.48 -3.01
C MET A 186 -1.13 1.47 -4.05
N SER A 187 -2.39 1.57 -4.46
CA SER A 187 -2.98 0.72 -5.49
C SER A 187 -2.29 0.91 -6.84
N SER A 188 -2.04 2.15 -7.26
CA SER A 188 -1.32 2.43 -8.51
C SER A 188 0.12 1.93 -8.49
N TYR A 189 0.83 2.11 -7.37
CA TYR A 189 2.24 1.70 -7.24
C TYR A 189 2.37 0.18 -7.28
N ASN A 190 1.49 -0.53 -6.58
CA ASN A 190 1.50 -1.98 -6.48
C ASN A 190 0.75 -2.71 -7.61
N GLY A 191 0.04 -1.97 -8.47
CA GLY A 191 -0.77 -2.53 -9.54
C GLY A 191 -1.98 -3.31 -8.99
N LEU A 192 -2.60 -2.80 -7.93
CA LEU A 192 -3.81 -3.37 -7.35
C LEU A 192 -5.05 -2.80 -8.05
N VAL A 193 -6.11 -3.58 -8.04
CA VAL A 193 -7.43 -3.20 -8.55
C VAL A 193 -8.46 -3.29 -7.42
N GLU A 194 -9.57 -2.60 -7.56
CA GLU A 194 -10.65 -2.68 -6.59
C GLU A 194 -11.19 -4.11 -6.49
N TYR A 195 -11.31 -4.61 -5.25
CA TYR A 195 -11.79 -5.96 -4.99
C TYR A 195 -13.26 -6.12 -5.39
N GLN A 196 -13.56 -7.23 -6.05
CA GLN A 196 -14.92 -7.60 -6.43
C GLN A 196 -15.27 -8.90 -5.68
N PRO A 197 -16.27 -8.89 -4.77
CA PRO A 197 -16.69 -10.06 -4.00
C PRO A 197 -17.34 -11.17 -4.83
#